data_AF-A0A7C3WSZ9-F1
#
_entry.id   AF-A0A7C3WSZ9-F1
#
_cell.length_a   1.000
_cell.length_b   1.000
_cell.length_c   1.000
_cell.angle_alpha   90.00
_cell.angle_beta   90.00
_cell.angle_gamma   90.00
#
_symmetry.space_group_name_H-M   'P 1'
#
loop_
_entity.id
_entity.type
_entity.pdbx_description
1 polymer ?
#
loop_
_entity_poly.entity_id
_entity_poly.type
_entity_poly.pdbx_seq_one_letter_code
_entity_poly.pdbx_strand_id
1 'polypeptide(L)'
;MVRLLAWVERIGDREVSLTELSRNTRKAREILELLEKHDLVHVRRKGRVYLISLNERGLELLSLLRRAEELLRGAGAIPTASRSPAQPEPQSLPSFAADNPWLAILAERGRARVGV
;
A
#
# COMPACT_ATOMS: atom_id res chain seq x y z
N MET A 1 -16.20 7.77 10.67
CA MET A 1 -15.01 7.87 11.53
C MET A 1 -13.95 6.83 11.16
N VAL A 2 -14.25 5.51 11.24
CA VAL A 2 -13.28 4.42 10.93
C VAL A 2 -12.68 4.50 9.52
N ARG A 3 -13.48 4.88 8.51
CA ARG A 3 -13.00 5.07 7.14
C ARG A 3 -11.90 6.12 7.02
N LEU A 4 -11.97 7.20 7.80
CA LEU A 4 -11.01 8.30 7.71
C LEU A 4 -9.63 7.87 8.23
N LEU A 5 -9.61 7.09 9.32
CA LEU A 5 -8.40 6.49 9.88
C LEU A 5 -7.71 5.55 8.87
N ALA A 6 -8.49 4.71 8.18
CA ALA A 6 -7.96 3.83 7.14
C ALA A 6 -7.35 4.60 5.94
N TRP A 7 -7.87 5.79 5.63
CA TRP A 7 -7.29 6.64 4.57
C TRP A 7 -6.00 7.31 5.03
N VAL A 8 -5.93 7.76 6.29
CA VAL A 8 -4.70 8.30 6.88
C VAL A 8 -3.61 7.24 6.89
N GLU A 9 -3.93 6.01 7.30
CA GLU A 9 -3.01 4.86 7.26
C GLU A 9 -2.56 4.55 5.83
N ARG A 10 -3.49 4.59 4.86
CA ARG A 10 -3.20 4.32 3.45
C ARG A 10 -2.29 5.37 2.80
N ILE A 11 -2.41 6.64 3.20
CA ILE A 11 -1.49 7.70 2.76
C ILE A 11 -0.12 7.47 3.43
N GLY A 12 -0.14 7.24 4.75
CA GLY A 12 1.06 7.00 5.54
C GLY A 12 2.07 8.14 5.44
N ASP A 13 3.36 7.79 5.51
CA ASP A 13 4.48 8.74 5.44
C ASP A 13 4.86 9.14 4.00
N ARG A 14 3.95 8.98 3.03
CA ARG A 14 4.23 9.17 1.60
C ARG A 14 3.39 10.28 0.99
N GLU A 15 3.89 10.86 -0.10
CA GLU A 15 3.10 11.71 -0.98
C GLU A 15 2.27 10.84 -1.93
N VAL A 16 0.97 11.06 -1.95
CA VAL A 16 0.01 10.24 -2.71
C VAL A 16 -0.76 11.12 -3.68
N SER A 17 -0.89 10.66 -4.92
CA SER A 17 -1.72 11.32 -5.92
C SER A 17 -3.21 11.04 -5.73
N LEU A 18 -4.08 11.91 -6.24
CA LEU A 18 -5.55 11.69 -6.25
C LEU A 18 -5.94 10.31 -6.79
N THR A 19 -5.24 9.83 -7.82
CA THR A 19 -5.46 8.52 -8.45
C THR A 19 -5.04 7.34 -7.58
N GLU A 20 -3.99 7.50 -6.77
CA GLU A 20 -3.54 6.47 -5.82
C GLU A 20 -4.43 6.41 -4.58
N LEU A 21 -5.00 7.55 -4.19
CA LEU A 21 -6.01 7.64 -3.15
C LEU A 21 -7.26 6.85 -3.56
N SER A 22 -7.81 7.10 -4.76
CA SER A 22 -8.87 6.28 -5.32
C SER A 22 -8.89 6.30 -6.85
N ARG A 23 -9.15 5.13 -7.46
CA ARG A 23 -9.46 5.03 -8.89
C ARG A 23 -10.75 5.78 -9.26
N ASN A 24 -11.63 6.01 -8.30
CA ASN A 24 -12.83 6.83 -8.48
C ASN A 24 -12.54 8.28 -8.08
N THR A 25 -12.50 9.16 -9.07
CA THR A 25 -12.17 10.59 -8.90
C THR A 25 -13.15 11.34 -8.01
N ARG A 26 -14.45 11.02 -8.06
CA ARG A 26 -15.46 11.63 -7.19
C ARG A 26 -15.21 11.26 -5.73
N LYS A 27 -14.97 9.97 -5.47
CA LYS A 27 -14.69 9.47 -4.12
C LYS A 27 -13.36 10.00 -3.57
N ALA A 28 -12.33 10.12 -4.42
CA ALA A 28 -11.05 10.70 -4.04
C ALA A 28 -11.20 12.15 -3.56
N ARG A 29 -12.03 12.95 -4.26
CA ARG A 29 -12.34 14.33 -3.86
C ARG A 29 -13.11 14.41 -2.56
N GLU A 30 -14.15 13.60 -2.39
CA GLU A 30 -14.93 13.54 -1.14
C GLU A 30 -14.03 13.18 0.06
N ILE A 31 -13.08 12.26 -0.11
CA ILE A 31 -12.11 11.90 0.93
C ILE A 31 -11.15 13.06 1.20
N LEU A 32 -10.67 13.73 0.16
CA LEU A 32 -9.77 14.87 0.30
C LEU A 32 -10.44 16.02 1.07
N GLU A 33 -11.67 16.37 0.72
CA GLU A 33 -12.47 17.39 1.41
C GLU A 33 -12.66 17.02 2.89
N LEU A 34 -12.91 15.75 3.20
CA LEU A 34 -13.01 15.28 4.57
C LEU A 34 -11.69 15.41 5.34
N LEU A 35 -10.56 15.03 4.73
CA LEU A 35 -9.24 15.12 5.37
C LEU A 35 -8.81 16.58 5.56
N GLU A 36 -9.13 17.45 4.60
CA GLU A 36 -8.86 18.88 4.66
C GLU A 36 -9.73 19.57 5.72
N LYS A 37 -11.02 19.20 5.82
CA LYS A 37 -11.92 19.69 6.88
C LYS A 37 -11.40 19.38 8.30
N HIS A 38 -10.68 18.28 8.45
CA HIS A 38 -10.08 17.88 9.72
C HIS A 38 -8.64 18.36 9.89
N ASP A 39 -8.09 19.13 8.94
CA ASP A 39 -6.73 19.64 8.95
C ASP A 39 -5.70 18.53 9.18
N LEU A 40 -5.80 17.46 8.37
CA LEU A 40 -4.92 16.28 8.45
C LEU A 40 -3.97 16.14 7.25
N VAL A 41 -4.17 16.93 6.20
CA VAL A 41 -3.47 16.79 4.92
C VAL A 41 -3.00 18.13 4.38
N HIS A 42 -1.90 18.08 3.65
CA HIS A 42 -1.36 19.18 2.87
C HIS A 42 -1.45 18.82 1.39
N VAL A 43 -2.06 19.71 0.60
CA VAL A 43 -2.24 19.50 -0.85
C VAL A 43 -1.25 20.39 -1.60
N ARG A 44 -0.30 19.76 -2.30
CA ARG A 44 0.61 20.45 -3.21
C ARG A 44 0.24 20.18 -4.65
N ARG A 45 0.14 21.24 -5.44
CA ARG A 45 -0.05 21.12 -6.89
C ARG A 45 1.30 21.14 -7.58
N LYS A 46 1.69 20.02 -8.19
CA LYS A 46 2.87 19.91 -9.04
C LYS A 46 2.43 19.83 -10.51
N GLY A 47 2.28 21.00 -11.14
CA GLY A 47 1.78 21.12 -12.52
C GLY A 47 0.32 20.72 -12.66
N ARG A 48 0.06 19.58 -13.32
CA ARG A 48 -1.29 19.01 -13.52
C ARG A 48 -1.69 17.96 -12.48
N VAL A 49 -0.78 17.59 -11.58
CA VAL A 49 -1.01 16.54 -10.57
C VAL A 49 -1.16 17.16 -9.18
N TYR A 50 -2.13 16.67 -8.42
CA TYR A 50 -2.29 16.98 -6.99
C TYR A 50 -1.57 15.91 -6.18
N LEU A 51 -0.60 16.34 -5.38
CA LEU A 51 0.12 15.53 -4.42
C LEU A 51 -0.44 15.83 -3.03
N ILE A 52 -0.81 14.78 -2.31
CA ILE A 52 -1.45 14.85 -1.01
C ILE A 52 -0.48 14.20 -0.03
N SER A 53 -0.04 14.95 0.97
CA SER A 53 0.77 14.44 2.08
C SER A 53 0.04 14.67 3.40
N LEU A 54 0.37 13.90 4.44
CA LEU A 54 -0.10 14.21 5.79
C LEU A 54 0.63 15.45 6.32
N ASN A 55 -0.09 16.30 7.05
CA ASN A 55 0.52 17.36 7.83
C ASN A 55 0.98 16.83 9.21
N GLU A 56 1.54 17.69 10.06
CA GLU A 56 2.02 17.30 11.40
C GLU A 56 0.94 16.59 12.23
N ARG A 57 -0.31 17.09 12.19
CA ARG A 57 -1.45 16.49 12.90
C ARG A 57 -1.85 15.13 12.33
N GLY A 58 -1.80 14.98 11.00
CA GLY A 58 -2.02 13.70 10.32
C GLY A 58 -0.99 12.66 10.70
N LEU A 59 0.28 13.06 10.85
CA LEU A 59 1.38 12.19 11.29
C LEU A 59 1.27 11.80 12.77
N GLU A 60 0.84 12.72 13.63
CA GLU A 60 0.51 12.41 15.04
C GLU A 60 -0.62 11.38 15.12
N LEU A 61 -1.69 11.57 14.34
CA LEU A 61 -2.81 10.64 14.28
C LEU A 61 -2.38 9.25 13.78
N LEU A 62 -1.51 9.21 12.76
CA LEU A 62 -0.91 7.96 12.27
C LEU A 62 -0.09 7.26 13.37
N SER A 63 0.67 8.03 14.16
CA SER A 63 1.47 7.50 15.26
C SER A 63 0.60 6.92 16.37
N LEU A 64 -0.51 7.60 16.72
CA LEU A 64 -1.50 7.09 17.66
C LEU A 64 -2.19 5.82 17.15
N LEU A 65 -2.50 5.76 15.85
CA LEU A 65 -3.05 4.57 15.21
C LEU A 65 -2.10 3.38 15.28
N ARG A 66 -0.82 3.58 14.94
CA ARG A 66 0.21 2.54 15.06
C ARG A 66 0.34 2.03 16.49
N ARG A 67 0.34 2.94 17.46
CA ARG A 67 0.41 2.59 18.88
C ARG A 67 -0.84 1.83 19.36
N ALA A 68 -2.03 2.22 18.89
CA ALA A 68 -3.26 1.50 19.18
C ALA A 68 -3.24 0.09 18.55
N GLU A 69 -2.73 -0.04 17.33
CA GLU A 69 -2.55 -1.34 16.68
C GLU A 69 -1.56 -2.23 17.43
N GLU A 70 -0.43 -1.68 17.89
CA GLU A 70 0.54 -2.39 18.72
C GLU A 70 -0.08 -2.89 20.04
N LEU A 71 -0.89 -2.06 20.70
CA LEU A 71 -1.60 -2.46 21.92
C LEU A 71 -2.63 -3.57 21.65
N LEU A 72 -3.39 -3.47 20.55
CA LEU A 72 -4.33 -4.51 20.13
C LEU A 72 -3.61 -5.81 19.76
N ARG A 73 -2.47 -5.72 19.08
CA ARG A 73 -1.62 -6.86 18.70
C ARG A 73 -0.95 -7.49 19.93
N GLY A 74 -0.58 -6.69 20.93
CA GLY A 74 -0.03 -7.14 22.20
C GLY A 74 -1.07 -7.79 23.14
N ALA A 75 -2.33 -7.41 23.04
CA ALA A 75 -3.44 -8.00 23.80
C ALA A 75 -3.96 -9.33 23.22
N GLY A 76 -3.48 -9.74 22.04
CA GLY A 76 -3.96 -10.93 21.34
C GLY A 76 -2.96 -11.47 20.33
N ALA A 77 -1.70 -11.67 20.76
CA ALA A 77 -0.62 -12.14 19.91
C ALA A 77 -0.86 -13.58 19.40
N ILE A 78 -1.67 -13.72 18.36
CA ILE A 78 -1.35 -14.64 17.27
C ILE A 78 -0.54 -13.80 16.29
N PRO A 79 0.76 -14.09 16.09
CA PRO A 79 1.56 -13.35 15.14
C PRO A 79 1.02 -13.62 13.73
N THR A 80 0.20 -12.70 13.20
CA THR A 80 0.10 -12.56 11.76
C THR A 80 1.41 -11.95 11.33
N ALA A 81 2.31 -12.86 10.98
CA ALA A 81 3.59 -12.57 10.36
C ALA A 81 3.44 -11.38 9.42
N SER A 82 4.36 -10.43 9.57
CA SER A 82 4.79 -9.58 8.48
C SER A 82 4.63 -10.37 7.20
N ARG A 83 3.85 -9.82 6.27
CA ARG A 83 3.83 -10.26 4.89
C ARG A 83 5.19 -9.91 4.29
N SER A 84 6.24 -10.61 4.75
CA SER A 84 7.37 -10.94 3.90
C SER A 84 6.75 -11.51 2.63
N PRO A 85 7.20 -11.11 1.43
CA PRO A 85 6.97 -11.94 0.27
C PRO A 85 7.55 -13.30 0.67
N ALA A 86 6.68 -14.27 0.91
CA ALA A 86 7.12 -15.65 1.05
C ALA A 86 7.96 -15.89 -0.19
N GLN A 87 9.27 -16.10 0.00
CA GLN A 87 10.05 -16.77 -1.01
C GLN A 87 9.24 -18.01 -1.32
N PRO A 88 8.77 -18.21 -2.56
CA PRO A 88 8.12 -19.45 -2.89
C PRO A 88 9.14 -20.52 -2.56
N GLU A 89 8.81 -21.40 -1.61
CA GLU A 89 9.50 -22.68 -1.51
C GLU A 89 9.57 -23.25 -2.93
N PRO A 90 10.68 -23.89 -3.33
CA PRO A 90 10.78 -24.50 -4.64
C PRO A 90 9.77 -25.64 -4.69
N GLN A 91 8.51 -25.31 -4.98
CA GLN A 91 7.50 -26.27 -5.37
C GLN A 91 8.03 -26.86 -6.67
N SER A 92 8.53 -28.08 -6.57
CA SER A 92 8.91 -28.88 -7.72
C SER A 92 7.77 -28.82 -8.72
N LEU A 93 8.08 -28.53 -9.99
CA LEU A 93 7.10 -28.52 -11.06
C LEU A 93 6.28 -29.81 -10.99
N PRO A 94 4.94 -29.74 -11.10
CA PRO A 94 4.13 -30.95 -11.16
C PRO A 94 4.59 -31.81 -12.34
N SER A 95 4.50 -33.13 -12.22
CA SER A 95 5.09 -34.09 -13.18
C SER A 95 4.68 -33.86 -14.63
N PHE A 96 3.47 -33.35 -14.88
CA PHE A 96 2.98 -33.02 -16.22
C PHE A 96 3.65 -31.78 -16.85
N ALA A 97 4.29 -30.93 -16.04
CA ALA A 97 4.92 -29.68 -16.46
C ALA A 97 6.46 -29.77 -16.52
N ALA A 98 7.06 -30.84 -15.98
CA ALA A 98 8.50 -30.99 -15.92
C ALA A 98 9.18 -30.96 -17.30
N ASP A 99 8.55 -31.57 -18.31
CA ASP A 99 9.09 -31.70 -19.67
C ASP A 99 8.53 -30.65 -20.66
N ASN A 100 7.93 -29.56 -20.18
CA ASN A 100 7.32 -28.58 -21.07
C ASN A 100 8.39 -27.61 -21.65
N PRO A 101 8.65 -27.62 -22.97
CA PRO A 101 9.68 -26.78 -23.60
C PRO A 101 9.38 -25.28 -23.48
N TRP A 102 8.11 -24.89 -23.29
CA TRP A 102 7.73 -23.48 -23.14
C TRP A 102 8.21 -22.87 -21.83
N LEU A 103 8.45 -23.67 -20.78
CA LEU A 103 8.92 -23.15 -19.49
C LEU A 103 10.33 -22.58 -19.59
N ALA A 104 11.22 -23.21 -20.36
CA ALA A 104 12.56 -22.70 -20.61
C ALA A 104 12.53 -21.34 -21.33
N ILE A 105 11.68 -21.23 -22.36
CA ILE A 105 11.49 -19.99 -23.14
C ILE A 105 10.94 -18.87 -22.25
N LEU A 106 9.96 -19.18 -21.39
CA LEU A 106 9.39 -18.20 -20.46
C LEU A 106 10.40 -17.75 -19.40
N ALA A 107 11.21 -18.66 -18.88
CA ALA A 107 12.27 -18.33 -17.92
C ALA A 107 13.32 -17.39 -18.52
N GLU A 108 13.72 -17.63 -19.77
CA GLU A 108 14.68 -16.79 -20.49
C GLU A 108 14.13 -15.38 -20.73
N ARG A 109 12.88 -15.28 -21.22
CA ARG A 109 12.22 -13.98 -21.46
C ARG A 109 11.91 -13.22 -20.18
N GLY A 110 11.62 -13.93 -19.08
CA GLY A 110 11.38 -13.33 -17.77
C GLY A 110 12.61 -12.67 -17.18
N ARG A 111 13.79 -13.32 -17.27
CA ARG A 111 15.05 -12.75 -16.78
C ARG A 111 15.49 -11.51 -17.56
N ALA A 112 15.24 -11.47 -18.87
CA ALA A 112 15.54 -10.32 -19.71
C ALA A 112 14.75 -9.04 -19.36
N ARG A 113 13.65 -9.15 -18.59
CA ARG A 113 12.84 -8.01 -18.13
C ARG A 113 13.18 -7.52 -16.72
N VAL A 114 13.98 -8.27 -15.96
CA VAL A 114 14.33 -7.94 -14.57
C VAL A 114 15.79 -7.43 -14.46
N GLY A 115 16.57 -7.53 -15.54
CA GLY A 115 17.85 -6.85 -15.68
C GLY A 115 17.77 -5.70 -16.67
N VAL A 116 17.93 -4.47 -16.16
CA VAL A 116 17.90 -3.14 -16.82
C VAL A 116 16.53 -2.48 -16.92
#